data_AF-A0A344LIS8-F1
#
_entry.id   AF-A0A344LIS8-F1
#
_cell.length_a   1.000
_cell.length_b   1.000
_cell.length_c   1.000
_cell.angle_alpha   90.00
_cell.angle_beta   90.00
_cell.angle_gamma   90.00
#
_symmetry.space_group_name_H-M   'P 1'
#
loop_
_entity.id
_entity.type
_entity.pdbx_description
1 polymer ?
#
loop_
_entity_poly.entity_id
_entity_poly.type
_entity_poly.pdbx_seq_one_letter_code
_entity_poly.pdbx_strand_id
1 'polypeptide(L)'
;MNPDGVRQVASDLRAGADTAKHTIGTLFHSGNQAAGAHADWKSGAALKECGHTWWKELTTLVEQTAHTAWKLDQSAEQVSNMDKQARERLGAVLGDLRTA
;
A
#
# COMPACT_ATOMS: atom_id res chain seq x y z
N MET A 1 15.79 15.82 -5.54
CA MET A 1 14.61 14.92 -5.51
C MET A 1 13.77 15.32 -4.30
N ASN A 2 12.43 15.21 -4.33
CA ASN A 2 11.57 15.61 -3.21
C ASN A 2 11.10 14.37 -2.42
N PRO A 3 11.79 13.95 -1.35
CA PRO A 3 11.41 12.78 -0.55
C PRO A 3 10.06 12.97 0.17
N ASP A 4 9.70 14.20 0.54
CA ASP A 4 8.44 14.46 1.25
C ASP A 4 7.22 14.25 0.35
N GLY A 5 7.32 14.64 -0.93
CA GLY A 5 6.30 14.32 -1.92
C GLY A 5 6.13 12.81 -2.14
N VAL A 6 7.22 12.04 -2.12
CA VAL A 6 7.18 10.58 -2.24
C VAL A 6 6.54 9.94 -1.00
N ARG A 7 6.86 10.43 0.21
CA ARG A 7 6.20 9.99 1.45
C ARG A 7 4.70 10.26 1.44
N GLN A 8 4.28 11.43 0.94
CA GLN A 8 2.87 11.74 0.84
C GLN A 8 2.14 10.74 -0.07
N VAL A 9 2.69 10.46 -1.25
CA VAL A 9 2.12 9.47 -2.18
C VAL A 9 2.08 8.08 -1.53
N ALA A 10 3.13 7.67 -0.82
CA ALA A 10 3.15 6.41 -0.08
C ALA A 10 2.03 6.36 0.99
N SER A 11 1.83 7.45 1.73
CA SER A 11 0.75 7.57 2.72
C SER A 11 -0.63 7.44 2.06
N ASP A 12 -0.87 8.14 0.95
CA ASP A 12 -2.14 8.14 0.24
C ASP A 12 -2.47 6.74 -0.32
N LEU A 13 -1.46 6.04 -0.88
CA LEU A 13 -1.61 4.67 -1.35
C LEU A 13 -1.95 3.69 -0.23
N ARG A 14 -1.33 3.85 0.95
CA ARG A 14 -1.63 3.02 2.13
C ARG A 14 -3.06 3.27 2.61
N ALA A 15 -3.48 4.52 2.73
CA ALA A 15 -4.85 4.88 3.12
C ALA A 15 -5.90 4.36 2.12
N GLY A 16 -5.61 4.45 0.82
CA GLY A 16 -6.45 3.89 -0.23
C GLY A 16 -6.56 2.36 -0.16
N ALA A 17 -5.44 1.67 0.07
CA ALA A 17 -5.42 0.22 0.26
C ALA A 17 -6.24 -0.20 1.50
N ASP A 18 -6.12 0.50 2.62
CA ASP A 18 -6.90 0.22 3.84
C ASP A 18 -8.40 0.42 3.62
N THR A 19 -8.79 1.49 2.91
CA THR A 19 -10.19 1.76 2.55
C THR A 19 -10.75 0.67 1.64
N ALA A 20 -9.98 0.25 0.63
CA ALA A 20 -10.35 -0.82 -0.27
C ALA A 20 -10.50 -2.16 0.47
N LYS A 21 -9.57 -2.48 1.39
CA LYS A 21 -9.64 -3.68 2.23
C LYS A 21 -10.95 -3.76 3.04
N HIS A 22 -11.34 -2.65 3.66
CA HIS A 22 -12.58 -2.57 4.41
C HIS A 22 -13.80 -2.78 3.51
N THR A 23 -13.80 -2.15 2.33
CA THR A 23 -14.89 -2.25 1.35
C THR A 23 -15.04 -3.68 0.82
N ILE A 24 -13.93 -4.33 0.43
CA ILE A 24 -13.89 -5.71 -0.08
C ILE A 24 -14.56 -6.70 0.89
N GLY A 25 -14.34 -6.53 2.21
CA GLY A 25 -14.96 -7.39 3.22
C GLY A 25 -16.48 -7.39 3.19
N THR A 26 -17.10 -6.30 2.72
CA THR A 26 -18.57 -6.15 2.68
C THR A 26 -19.20 -6.57 1.36
N LEU A 27 -18.46 -6.47 0.24
CA LEU A 27 -18.99 -6.67 -1.12
C LEU A 27 -19.56 -8.07 -1.38
N PHE A 28 -18.99 -9.09 -0.75
CA PHE A 28 -19.34 -10.49 -1.00
C PHE A 28 -20.34 -11.06 0.00
N HIS A 29 -20.76 -10.27 1.00
CA HIS A 29 -21.58 -10.76 2.09
C HIS A 29 -22.98 -11.19 1.63
N SER A 30 -23.65 -10.36 0.82
CA SER A 30 -24.99 -10.65 0.30
C SER A 30 -25.02 -11.85 -0.64
N GLY A 31 -24.03 -11.97 -1.54
CA GLY A 31 -23.90 -13.10 -2.46
C GLY A 31 -23.66 -14.42 -1.72
N ASN A 32 -22.79 -14.41 -0.71
CA ASN A 32 -22.55 -15.59 0.13
C ASN A 32 -23.77 -15.97 0.96
N GLN A 33 -24.51 -14.99 1.50
CA GLN A 33 -25.78 -15.26 2.20
C GLN A 33 -26.82 -15.90 1.26
N ALA A 34 -27.04 -15.33 0.07
CA ALA A 34 -28.00 -15.86 -0.89
C ALA A 34 -27.64 -17.29 -1.34
N ALA A 35 -26.36 -17.54 -1.63
CA ALA A 35 -25.88 -18.87 -2.01
C ALA A 35 -25.84 -19.87 -0.83
N GLY A 36 -25.90 -19.39 0.41
CA GLY A 36 -26.07 -20.20 1.61
C GLY A 36 -27.53 -20.54 1.89
N ALA A 37 -28.42 -19.56 1.74
CA ALA A 37 -29.86 -19.71 1.96
C ALA A 37 -30.55 -20.60 0.92
N HIS A 38 -29.99 -20.67 -0.30
CA HIS A 38 -30.53 -21.45 -1.42
C HIS A 38 -29.48 -22.39 -2.00
N ALA A 39 -29.07 -23.38 -1.21
CA ALA A 39 -27.99 -24.32 -1.58
C ALA A 39 -28.35 -25.26 -2.75
N ASP A 40 -29.64 -25.41 -3.06
CA ASP A 40 -30.19 -26.18 -4.17
C ASP A 40 -30.09 -25.44 -5.52
N TRP A 41 -29.81 -24.14 -5.50
CA TRP A 41 -29.67 -23.36 -6.73
C TRP A 41 -28.38 -23.72 -7.45
N LYS A 42 -28.51 -24.12 -8.73
CA LYS A 42 -27.36 -24.35 -9.62
C LYS A 42 -26.43 -23.14 -9.73
N SER A 43 -26.98 -21.93 -9.60
CA SER A 43 -26.23 -20.67 -9.58
C SER A 43 -25.45 -20.44 -8.28
N GLY A 44 -25.82 -21.10 -7.17
CA GLY A 44 -25.18 -20.91 -5.86
C GLY A 44 -23.70 -21.30 -5.85
N ALA A 45 -23.33 -22.38 -6.56
CA ALA A 45 -21.92 -22.77 -6.71
C ALA A 45 -21.12 -21.75 -7.52
N ALA A 46 -21.67 -21.30 -8.66
CA ALA A 46 -21.04 -20.30 -9.52
C ALA A 46 -20.88 -18.94 -8.81
N LEU A 47 -21.87 -18.53 -8.01
CA LEU A 47 -21.81 -17.30 -7.22
C LEU A 47 -20.70 -17.37 -6.14
N LYS A 48 -20.56 -18.51 -5.46
CA LYS A 48 -19.50 -18.73 -4.46
C LYS A 48 -18.11 -18.71 -5.10
N GLU A 49 -17.94 -19.41 -6.23
CA GLU A 49 -16.65 -19.48 -6.95
C GLU A 49 -16.24 -18.11 -7.50
N CYS A 50 -17.18 -17.39 -8.11
CA CYS A 50 -16.96 -16.03 -8.61
C CYS A 50 -16.62 -15.07 -7.46
N GLY A 51 -17.38 -15.11 -6.38
CA GLY A 51 -17.12 -14.30 -5.18
C GLY A 51 -15.76 -14.58 -4.55
N HIS A 52 -15.36 -15.85 -4.45
CA HIS A 52 -14.04 -16.24 -3.96
C HIS A 52 -12.92 -15.70 -4.86
N THR A 53 -13.06 -15.88 -6.18
CA THR A 53 -12.06 -15.43 -7.15
C THR A 53 -11.89 -13.91 -7.07
N TRP A 54 -12.97 -13.14 -7.09
CA TRP A 54 -12.90 -11.69 -6.99
C TRP A 54 -12.33 -11.23 -5.66
N TRP A 55 -12.73 -11.85 -4.55
CA TRP A 55 -12.18 -11.53 -3.23
C TRP A 55 -10.65 -11.72 -3.20
N LYS A 56 -10.17 -12.83 -3.76
CA LYS A 56 -8.74 -13.15 -3.82
C LYS A 56 -7.97 -12.13 -4.66
N GLU A 57 -8.43 -11.82 -5.87
CA GLU A 57 -7.76 -10.87 -6.77
C GLU A 57 -7.73 -9.45 -6.18
N LEU A 58 -8.86 -9.00 -5.61
CA LEU A 58 -8.94 -7.69 -4.97
C LEU A 58 -8.04 -7.59 -3.74
N THR A 59 -8.02 -8.63 -2.90
CA THR A 59 -7.12 -8.67 -1.72
C THR A 59 -5.66 -8.65 -2.15
N THR A 60 -5.31 -9.40 -3.19
CA THR A 60 -3.95 -9.42 -3.75
C THR A 60 -3.53 -8.03 -4.24
N LEU A 61 -4.39 -7.33 -4.96
CA LEU A 61 -4.12 -5.97 -5.46
C LEU A 61 -3.94 -4.96 -4.32
N VAL A 62 -4.76 -5.06 -3.27
CA VAL A 62 -4.64 -4.23 -2.07
C VAL A 62 -3.31 -4.47 -1.36
N GLU A 63 -2.91 -5.72 -1.17
CA GLU A 63 -1.64 -6.08 -0.55
C GLU A 63 -0.44 -5.58 -1.36
N GLN A 64 -0.48 -5.74 -2.69
CA GLN A 64 0.56 -5.22 -3.59
C GLN A 64 0.66 -3.69 -3.52
N THR A 65 -0.47 -3.00 -3.42
CA THR A 65 -0.52 -1.53 -3.28
C THR A 65 0.11 -1.09 -1.95
N ALA A 66 -0.27 -1.73 -0.85
CA ALA A 66 0.31 -1.45 0.47
C ALA A 66 1.81 -1.74 0.54
N HIS A 67 2.27 -2.82 -0.11
CA HIS A 67 3.70 -3.13 -0.20
C HIS A 67 4.47 -2.09 -1.02
N THR A 68 3.88 -1.63 -2.12
CA THR A 68 4.47 -0.58 -2.96
C THR A 68 4.59 0.73 -2.20
N ALA A 69 3.55 1.11 -1.46
CA ALA A 69 3.57 2.26 -0.55
C ALA A 69 4.71 2.15 0.47
N TRP A 70 4.89 0.98 1.09
CA TRP A 70 5.99 0.76 2.03
C TRP A 70 7.37 0.95 1.37
N LYS A 71 7.59 0.42 0.17
CA LYS A 71 8.86 0.60 -0.56
C LYS A 71 9.16 2.07 -0.89
N LEU A 72 8.14 2.83 -1.28
CA LEU A 72 8.27 4.26 -1.59
C LEU A 72 8.70 5.05 -0.35
N ASP A 73 8.06 4.77 0.78
CA ASP A 73 8.39 5.40 2.06
C ASP A 73 9.84 5.10 2.49
N GLN A 74 10.25 3.83 2.42
CA GLN A 74 11.63 3.42 2.70
C GLN A 74 12.66 4.07 1.78
N SER A 75 12.34 4.19 0.48
CA SER A 75 13.20 4.89 -0.48
C SER A 75 13.34 6.38 -0.14
N ALA A 76 12.24 7.05 0.22
CA ALA A 76 12.24 8.45 0.62
C ALA A 76 13.04 8.69 1.91
N GLU A 77 12.96 7.76 2.87
CA GLU A 77 13.78 7.75 4.07
C GLU A 77 15.27 7.65 3.76
N GLN A 78 15.66 6.70 2.90
CA GLN A 78 17.05 6.53 2.49
C GLN A 78 17.61 7.82 1.87
N VAL A 79 16.84 8.48 1.00
CA VAL A 79 17.23 9.73 0.35
C VAL A 79 17.40 10.85 1.37
N SER A 80 16.45 11.00 2.30
CA SER A 80 16.54 12.00 3.37
C SER A 80 17.80 11.81 4.22
N ASN A 81 18.13 10.55 4.53
CA ASN A 81 19.32 10.21 5.30
C ASN A 81 20.62 10.50 4.53
N MET A 82 20.67 10.20 3.22
CA MET A 82 21.82 10.53 2.38
C MET A 82 22.02 12.05 2.26
N ASP A 83 20.94 12.82 2.09
CA ASP A 83 21.00 14.28 2.04
C ASP A 83 21.52 14.88 3.35
N LYS A 84 21.08 14.33 4.50
CA LYS A 84 21.59 14.72 5.82
C LYS A 84 23.09 14.45 5.93
N GLN A 85 23.54 13.25 5.59
CA GLN A 85 24.97 12.90 5.63
C GLN A 85 25.81 13.77 4.69
N ALA A 86 25.30 14.09 3.50
CA ALA A 86 26.00 14.98 2.57
C ALA A 86 26.17 16.39 3.15
N ARG A 87 25.13 16.95 3.79
CA ARG A 87 25.19 18.26 4.46
C ARG A 87 26.18 18.26 5.62
N GLU A 88 26.20 17.21 6.43
CA GLU A 88 27.15 17.06 7.55
C GLU A 88 28.60 17.02 7.05
N ARG A 89 28.88 16.21 6.01
CA ARG A 89 30.22 16.12 5.40
C ARG A 89 30.66 17.43 4.78
N LEU A 90 29.78 18.11 4.05
CA LEU A 90 30.07 19.43 3.48
C LEU A 90 30.32 20.49 4.55
N GLY A 91 29.53 20.48 5.62
CA GLY A 91 29.73 21.38 6.76
C GLY A 91 31.08 21.19 7.46
N ALA A 92 31.51 19.93 7.63
CA ALA A 92 32.82 19.62 8.19
C ALA A 92 33.96 20.16 7.31
N VAL A 93 33.93 19.88 5.99
CA VAL A 93 34.94 20.36 5.04
C VAL A 93 35.00 21.90 5.00
N LEU A 94 33.85 22.57 4.99
CA LEU A 94 33.81 24.04 5.02
C LEU A 94 34.31 24.62 6.35
N GLY A 95 34.06 23.92 7.47
CA GLY A 95 34.59 24.26 8.78
C GLY A 95 36.11 24.17 8.80
N ASP A 96 36.67 23.07 8.32
CA ASP A 96 38.11 22.81 8.25
C ASP A 96 38.82 23.86 7.39
N LEU A 97 38.26 24.19 6.22
CA LEU A 97 38.77 25.23 5.31
C LEU A 97 38.78 26.64 5.92
N ARG A 98 37.85 26.94 6.85
CA ARG A 98 37.79 28.26 7.51
C ARG A 98 38.84 28.39 8.62
N THR A 99 39.31 27.26 9.15
CA THR A 99 40.27 27.20 10.26
C THR A 99 41.70 26.89 9.83
N ALA A 100 41.92 26.57 8.54
CA ALA A 100 43.22 26.38 7.92
C ALA A 100 43.76 27.71 7.36
#